data_AF-A0A2D7SIF4-F1
#
_entry.id   AF-A0A2D7SIF4-F1
#
_cell.length_a   1.000
_cell.length_b   1.000
_cell.length_c   1.000
_cell.angle_alpha   90.00
_cell.angle_beta   90.00
_cell.angle_gamma   90.00
#
_symmetry.space_group_name_H-M   'P 1'
#
loop_
_entity.id
_entity.type
_entity.pdbx_description
1 polymer ?
#
loop_
_entity_poly.entity_id
_entity_poly.type
_entity_poly.pdbx_seq_one_letter_code
_entity_poly.pdbx_strand_id
1 'polypeptide(L)'
;MSVYFRPVGSNNIFNFYEDKDISGHIKTVSYRLGSDGTIKGQWEKKGTIAQLMGAIKSVEKGTTEILSETDWKNLIKENKVTEL
;
A
#
# COMPACT_ATOMS: atom_id res chain seq x y z
N MET A 1 0.14 -7.62 10.97
CA MET A 1 -0.88 -7.70 9.90
C MET A 1 -0.68 -6.53 8.95
N SER A 2 -0.83 -6.72 7.64
CA SER A 2 -0.65 -5.69 6.61
C SER A 2 -1.92 -5.60 5.77
N VAL A 3 -2.36 -4.39 5.41
CA VAL A 3 -3.50 -4.21 4.51
C VAL A 3 -3.18 -3.18 3.44
N TYR A 4 -3.51 -3.51 2.20
CA TYR A 4 -3.19 -2.71 1.03
C TYR A 4 -4.47 -2.11 0.46
N PHE A 5 -4.46 -0.80 0.22
CA PHE A 5 -5.56 -0.08 -0.39
C PHE A 5 -5.13 0.52 -1.73
N ARG A 6 -5.96 0.36 -2.75
CA ARG A 6 -5.74 0.94 -4.08
C ARG A 6 -6.97 1.75 -4.51
N PRO A 7 -6.87 3.07 -4.66
CA PRO A 7 -7.94 3.85 -5.27
C PRO A 7 -8.21 3.36 -6.69
N VAL A 8 -9.49 3.24 -7.05
CA VAL A 8 -9.90 2.79 -8.38
C VAL A 8 -9.34 3.74 -9.45
N GLY A 9 -8.76 3.18 -10.51
CA GLY A 9 -8.12 3.96 -11.58
C GLY A 9 -6.78 4.61 -11.22
N SER A 10 -6.24 4.33 -10.03
CA SER A 10 -4.94 4.85 -9.58
C SER A 10 -3.84 3.80 -9.66
N ASN A 11 -2.62 4.27 -9.90
CA ASN A 11 -1.39 3.47 -9.74
C ASN A 11 -0.76 3.62 -8.36
N ASN A 12 -1.43 4.31 -7.43
CA ASN A 12 -0.96 4.44 -6.06
C ASN A 12 -1.53 3.32 -5.19
N ILE A 13 -0.69 2.75 -4.35
CA ILE A 13 -1.06 1.71 -3.39
C ILE A 13 -0.59 2.16 -2.00
N PHE A 14 -1.48 2.05 -1.01
CA PHE A 14 -1.22 2.44 0.37
C PHE A 14 -1.24 1.19 1.24
N ASN A 15 -0.09 0.85 1.82
CA ASN A 15 0.04 -0.25 2.76
C ASN A 15 0.03 0.28 4.19
N PHE A 16 -0.93 -0.16 5.00
CA PHE A 16 -0.96 0.09 6.44
C PHE A 16 -0.57 -1.18 7.21
N TYR A 17 0.31 -1.03 8.18
CA TYR A 17 0.79 -2.13 9.01
C TYR A 17 1.11 -1.64 10.42
N GLU A 18 1.02 -2.55 11.38
CA GLU A 18 1.45 -2.28 12.75
C GLU A 18 2.98 -2.10 12.79
N ASP A 19 3.41 -1.07 13.51
CA ASP A 19 4.83 -0.80 13.75
C ASP A 19 5.43 -1.96 14.58
N LYS A 20 6.56 -2.49 14.11
CA LYS A 20 7.24 -3.60 14.76
C LYS A 20 7.94 -3.18 16.04
N ASP A 21 8.29 -1.90 16.16
CA ASP A 21 9.09 -1.37 17.27
C ASP A 21 8.20 -0.77 18.37
N ILE A 22 6.97 -0.36 18.03
CA ILE A 22 6.06 0.33 18.95
C ILE A 22 4.65 -0.22 18.78
N SER A 23 4.22 -1.09 19.69
CA SER A 23 2.88 -1.66 19.65
C SER A 23 1.78 -0.58 19.64
N GLY A 24 0.71 -0.84 18.87
CA GLY A 24 -0.41 0.09 18.72
C GLY A 24 -0.13 1.29 17.79
N HIS A 25 1.07 1.43 17.23
CA HIS A 25 1.36 2.43 16.21
C HIS A 25 1.18 1.85 14.81
N ILE A 26 0.69 2.69 13.89
CA ILE A 26 0.48 2.31 12.50
C ILE A 26 1.54 3.03 11.66
N LYS A 27 2.24 2.29 10.82
CA LYS A 27 3.07 2.84 9.75
C LYS A 27 2.34 2.70 8.42
N THR A 28 2.66 3.60 7.49
CA THR A 28 2.11 3.56 6.15
C THR A 28 3.22 3.69 5.12
N VAL A 29 3.27 2.76 4.17
CA VAL A 29 4.07 2.93 2.95
C VAL A 29 3.14 3.28 1.79
N SER A 30 3.47 4.34 1.07
CA SER A 30 2.80 4.70 -0.19
C SER A 30 3.70 4.28 -1.35
N TYR A 31 3.17 3.48 -2.27
CA TYR A 31 3.82 3.06 -3.50
C TYR A 31 3.16 3.76 -4.68
N ARG A 32 3.97 4.22 -5.64
CA ARG A 32 3.50 4.67 -6.96
C ARG A 32 4.03 3.71 -8.01
N LEU A 33 3.13 2.96 -8.64
CA LEU A 33 3.48 2.03 -9.69
C LEU A 33 3.54 2.73 -11.07
N GLY A 34 4.40 2.21 -11.94
CA GLY A 34 4.34 2.45 -13.37
C GLY A 34 3.24 1.61 -14.02
N SER A 35 2.93 1.88 -15.28
CA SER A 35 1.97 1.08 -16.06
C SER A 35 2.41 -0.37 -16.28
N ASP A 36 3.70 -0.65 -16.09
CA ASP A 36 4.34 -1.96 -16.21
C ASP A 36 4.49 -2.69 -14.86
N GLY A 37 3.89 -2.17 -13.79
CA GLY A 37 3.99 -2.74 -12.45
C GLY A 37 5.32 -2.42 -11.73
N THR A 38 6.22 -1.64 -12.32
CA THR A 38 7.46 -1.24 -11.63
C THR A 38 7.18 -0.19 -10.55
N ILE A 39 7.87 -0.27 -9.40
CA ILE A 39 7.75 0.76 -8.35
C ILE A 39 8.54 2.00 -8.80
N LYS A 40 7.83 3.10 -9.12
CA LYS A 40 8.40 4.40 -9.51
C LYS A 40 8.55 5.38 -8.35
N GLY A 41 8.11 4.98 -7.16
CA GLY A 41 8.22 5.77 -5.95
C GLY A 41 7.71 5.01 -4.73
N GLN A 42 8.40 5.20 -3.61
CA GLN A 42 8.08 4.61 -2.32
C GLN A 42 8.32 5.66 -1.24
N TRP A 43 7.31 5.90 -0.41
CA TRP A 43 7.41 6.84 0.71
C TRP A 43 6.84 6.21 1.96
N GLU A 44 7.67 6.06 2.98
CA GLU A 44 7.24 5.70 4.32
C GLU A 44 6.85 6.96 5.09
N LYS A 45 5.72 6.91 5.77
CA LYS A 45 5.23 7.97 6.64
C LYS A 45 4.63 7.37 7.90
N LYS A 46 4.63 8.15 8.97
CA LYS A 46 3.81 7.83 10.15
C LYS A 46 2.36 7.73 9.70
N GLY A 47 1.77 6.56 9.88
CA GLY A 47 0.36 6.34 9.64
C GLY A 47 -0.45 6.81 10.85
N THR A 48 -1.69 7.19 10.63
CA THR A 48 -2.65 7.45 11.72
C THR A 48 -3.87 6.57 11.59
N ILE A 49 -4.54 6.28 12.70
CA ILE A 49 -5.85 5.61 12.71
C ILE A 49 -6.83 6.37 11.82
N ALA A 50 -6.81 7.70 11.84
CA ALA A 50 -7.66 8.53 10.98
C ALA A 50 -7.43 8.28 9.49
N GLN A 51 -6.19 8.08 9.04
CA GLN A 51 -5.87 7.73 7.66
C GLN A 51 -6.36 6.34 7.29
N LEU A 52 -6.18 5.35 8.18
CA LEU A 52 -6.70 4.00 7.98
C LEU A 52 -8.23 4.00 7.88
N MET A 53 -8.92 4.70 8.79
CA MET A 53 -10.38 4.83 8.76
C MET A 53 -10.86 5.55 7.50
N GLY A 54 -10.11 6.54 7.00
CA GLY A 54 -10.40 7.21 5.73
C GLY A 54 -10.29 6.27 4.53
N ALA A 55 -9.29 5.39 4.51
CA ALA A 55 -9.15 4.36 3.48
C ALA A 55 -10.32 3.36 3.53
N ILE A 56 -10.71 2.88 4.71
CA ILE A 56 -11.85 1.99 4.90
C ILE A 56 -13.15 2.63 4.40
N LYS A 57 -13.43 3.88 4.77
CA LYS A 57 -14.60 4.63 4.24
C LYS A 57 -14.58 4.79 2.72
N SER A 58 -13.41 4.83 2.11
CA SER A 58 -13.28 4.93 0.65
C SER A 58 -13.61 3.59 -0.04
N VAL A 59 -13.34 2.47 0.64
CA VAL A 59 -13.78 1.13 0.23
C VAL A 59 -15.30 1.00 0.31
N GLU A 60 -15.90 1.43 1.43
CA GLU A 60 -17.37 1.43 1.59
C GLU A 60 -18.08 2.24 0.48
N LYS A 61 -17.43 3.30 -0.02
CA LYS A 61 -17.92 4.13 -1.13
C LYS A 61 -17.66 3.55 -2.52
N GLY A 62 -16.95 2.43 -2.63
CA GLY A 62 -16.58 1.82 -3.92
C GLY A 62 -15.51 2.60 -4.71
N THR A 63 -14.80 3.52 -4.06
CA THR A 63 -13.74 4.34 -4.70
C THR A 63 -12.34 3.80 -4.48
N THR A 64 -12.21 2.75 -3.67
CA THR A 64 -10.95 2.12 -3.28
C THR A 64 -11.18 0.62 -3.12
N GLU A 65 -10.21 -0.17 -3.53
CA GLU A 65 -10.19 -1.61 -3.39
C GLU A 65 -9.20 -2.02 -2.30
N ILE A 66 -9.51 -3.12 -1.60
CA ILE A 66 -8.56 -3.79 -0.71
C ILE A 66 -7.85 -4.86 -1.53
N LEU A 67 -6.53 -4.87 -1.48
CA LEU A 67 -5.71 -5.89 -2.13
C LEU A 67 -5.25 -6.91 -1.09
N SER A 68 -5.31 -8.19 -1.44
CA SER A 68 -4.59 -9.20 -0.68
C SER A 68 -3.07 -9.03 -0.89
N GLU A 69 -2.27 -9.63 -0.01
CA GLU A 69 -0.81 -9.63 -0.20
C GLU A 69 -0.41 -10.31 -1.52
N THR A 70 -1.15 -11.34 -1.92
CA THR A 70 -0.95 -12.03 -3.21
C THR A 70 -1.25 -11.12 -4.39
N ASP A 71 -2.36 -10.37 -4.35
CA ASP A 71 -2.71 -9.43 -5.41
C ASP A 71 -1.67 -8.32 -5.53
N TRP A 72 -1.20 -7.80 -4.38
CA TRP A 72 -0.09 -6.85 -4.34
C TRP A 72 1.18 -7.41 -5.00
N LYS A 73 1.59 -8.63 -4.63
CA LYS A 73 2.77 -9.31 -5.21
C LYS A 73 2.64 -9.54 -6.71
N ASN A 74 1.44 -9.83 -7.20
CA ASN A 74 1.17 -10.01 -8.63
C ASN A 74 1.18 -8.68 -9.41
N LEU A 75 0.86 -7.56 -8.74
CA LEU A 75 0.88 -6.23 -9.36
C LEU A 75 2.29 -5.66 -9.51
N ILE A 76 3.19 -6.00 -8.57
CA ILE A 76 4.55 -5.52 -8.64
C ILE A 76 5.40 -6.42 -9.51
N LYS A 77 6.11 -5.80 -10.45
CA LYS A 77 7.26 -6.46 -11.05
C LYS A 77 8.37 -6.36 -10.02
N GLU A 78 8.67 -7.47 -9.33
CA GLU A 78 9.89 -7.53 -8.53
C GLU A 78 11.04 -7.10 -9.45
N ASN A 79 11.64 -5.95 -9.18
CA ASN A 79 12.98 -5.71 -9.66
C ASN A 79 13.80 -6.79 -9.00
N LYS A 80 14.02 -7.91 -9.71
CA LYS A 80 15.22 -8.72 -9.50
C LYS A 80 16.35 -7.73 -9.75
N VAL A 81 16.81 -7.09 -8.68
CA VAL A 81 18.12 -6.47 -8.66
C VAL A 81 19.04 -7.66 -8.86
N THR A 82 19.41 -7.90 -10.11
CA THR A 82 20.52 -8.77 -10.43
C THR A 82 21.71 -8.08 -9.78
N GLU A 83 22.16 -8.62 -8.64
CA GLU A 83 23.48 -8.32 -8.12
C GLU A 83 24.47 -8.59 -9.27
N LEU A 84 25.13 -7.53 -9.73
CA LEU A 84 26.28 -7.58 -10.61
C LEU A 84 27.55 -7.53 -9.77
#